data_AF-A0AAE1L396-F1
#
_entry.id   AF-A0AAE1L396-F1
#
_cell.length_a   1.000
_cell.length_b   1.000
_cell.length_c   1.000
_cell.angle_alpha   90.00
_cell.angle_beta   90.00
_cell.angle_gamma   90.00
#
_symmetry.space_group_name_H-M   'P 1'
#
loop_
_entity.id
_entity.type
_entity.pdbx_description
1 polymer ?
#
loop_
_entity_poly.entity_id
_entity_poly.type
_entity_poly.pdbx_seq_one_letter_code
_entity_poly.pdbx_strand_id
1 'polypeptide(L)'
;MDTASTSRVRQTDWTKCCLCQQNKPEELQSPQMNPIKSENDGYTNLARNIPPFNAINALPIKFDPARFDAGSGIETTLRENRAKYHHSCRLLLSNTKLKRAEKRLVQEDLVSKDEGRRSKIPRKAQTSILQCFLCEGEGGGLRQAMTMKVNERINECARILSDGKLLAKLSGGDVVAQELKYHAPCLVALYNQERDFLRAQEREQAQHDCQEAHPNAFSELVTYINEIKVTSSNDNPPIFKLTELTKLYGQRLQQLGIESPDVHATHLKDQLLYHIPQPRAHHQGRDILLAFEKDVGSILA
;
A
#
# COMPACT_ATOMS: atom_id res chain seq x y z
N MET A 1 10.95 68.49 15.48
CA MET A 1 11.57 68.66 16.82
C MET A 1 10.60 68.01 17.79
N ASP A 2 10.81 66.83 18.36
CA ASP A 2 12.03 66.08 18.58
C ASP A 2 11.78 64.57 18.61
N THR A 3 12.83 63.87 18.22
CA THR A 3 13.09 62.44 18.24
C THR A 3 13.09 61.84 19.64
N ALA A 4 12.61 60.60 19.78
CA ALA A 4 13.33 59.48 20.42
C ALA A 4 12.34 58.37 20.78
N SER A 5 12.08 57.45 19.85
CA SER A 5 11.68 56.09 20.21
C SER A 5 12.94 55.24 20.19
N THR A 6 13.58 55.18 21.34
CA THR A 6 14.77 54.39 21.62
C THR A 6 14.51 52.92 21.30
N SER A 7 15.22 52.44 20.29
CA SER A 7 15.33 51.03 19.94
C SER A 7 15.84 50.26 21.16
N ARG A 8 15.00 49.35 21.70
CA ARG A 8 15.47 48.34 22.65
C ARG A 8 16.42 47.40 21.90
N VAL A 9 17.72 47.69 21.96
CA VAL A 9 18.78 46.76 21.58
C VAL A 9 18.59 45.51 22.45
N ARG A 10 18.11 44.42 21.86
CA ARG A 10 17.91 43.15 22.55
C ARG A 10 19.29 42.57 22.86
N GLN A 11 19.75 42.76 24.09
CA GLN A 11 21.06 42.35 24.57
C GLN A 11 21.22 40.82 24.43
N THR A 12 22.28 40.38 23.72
CA THR A 12 22.62 38.96 23.56
C THR A 12 23.51 38.52 24.72
N ASP A 13 23.14 37.45 25.41
CA ASP A 13 24.00 36.83 26.40
C ASP A 13 25.03 35.92 25.69
N TRP A 14 26.26 36.41 25.57
CA TRP A 14 27.36 35.73 24.90
C TRP A 14 27.99 34.60 25.74
N THR A 15 27.58 34.47 27.02
CA THR A 15 28.00 33.33 27.85
C THR A 15 27.22 32.06 27.51
N LYS A 16 26.04 32.21 26.90
CA LYS A 16 25.18 31.13 26.41
C LYS A 16 25.37 30.90 24.91
N CYS A 17 24.67 29.90 24.38
CA CYS A 17 24.59 29.72 22.93
C CYS A 17 24.03 30.99 22.27
N CYS A 18 24.82 31.64 21.42
CA CYS A 18 24.44 32.88 20.74
C CYS A 18 23.16 32.69 19.90
N LEU A 19 22.98 31.53 19.27
CA LEU A 19 21.83 31.22 18.39
C LEU A 19 20.51 31.00 19.14
N CYS A 20 20.48 30.14 20.17
CA CYS A 20 19.23 29.76 20.84
C CYS A 20 19.04 30.36 22.24
N GLN A 21 20.08 30.94 22.84
CA GLN A 21 20.06 31.57 24.17
C GLN A 21 19.55 30.66 25.31
N GLN A 22 19.56 29.33 25.10
CA GLN A 22 19.14 28.31 26.06
C GLN A 22 20.36 27.58 26.63
N ASN A 23 20.22 27.07 27.86
CA ASN A 23 21.16 26.12 28.44
C ASN A 23 20.73 24.71 28.03
N LYS A 24 21.56 24.02 27.24
CA LYS A 24 21.38 22.62 26.90
C LYS A 24 22.50 21.79 27.56
N PRO A 25 22.30 20.47 27.72
CA PRO A 25 23.37 19.58 28.20
C PRO A 25 24.54 19.46 27.21
N GLU A 26 24.38 19.98 25.99
CA GLU A 26 25.42 20.00 24.97
C GLU A 26 26.47 21.09 25.27
N GLU A 27 27.74 20.73 25.17
CA GLU A 27 28.84 21.68 25.38
C GLU A 27 28.84 22.81 24.33
N LEU A 28 29.09 24.02 24.80
CA LEU A 28 29.21 25.20 23.95
C LEU A 28 30.56 25.23 23.24
N GLN A 29 30.52 25.30 21.92
CA GLN A 29 31.69 25.34 21.06
C GLN A 29 31.89 26.75 20.48
N SER A 30 33.15 27.11 20.27
CA SER A 30 33.56 28.22 19.41
C SER A 30 34.51 27.66 18.35
N PRO A 31 34.61 28.25 17.14
CA PRO A 31 35.67 27.88 16.21
C PRO A 31 37.02 28.02 16.94
N GLN A 32 37.75 26.91 17.11
CA GLN A 32 39.06 26.92 17.75
C GLN A 32 39.96 27.91 16.99
N MET A 33 40.71 28.74 17.72
CA MET A 33 41.62 29.77 17.17
C MET A 33 42.82 29.14 16.46
N ASN A 34 42.58 28.41 15.37
CA ASN A 34 43.60 27.89 14.48
C ASN A 34 43.64 28.81 13.24
N PRO A 35 44.66 29.68 13.12
CA PRO A 35 44.72 30.73 12.09
C PRO A 35 44.70 30.20 10.64
N ILE A 36 44.97 28.91 10.45
CA ILE A 36 45.20 28.27 9.15
C ILE A 36 43.88 27.87 8.44
N LYS A 37 42.72 27.95 9.11
CA LYS A 37 41.41 27.53 8.56
C LYS A 37 40.33 28.63 8.64
N SER A 38 40.70 29.91 8.51
CA SER A 38 39.78 31.04 8.66
C SER A 38 38.67 31.09 7.60
N GLU A 39 38.91 30.57 6.40
CA GLU A 39 38.04 30.81 5.24
C GLU A 39 36.70 30.03 5.26
N ASN A 40 36.55 29.06 6.16
CA ASN A 40 35.31 28.26 6.26
C ASN A 40 34.96 27.84 7.68
N ASP A 41 35.28 28.69 8.65
CA ASP A 41 35.01 28.41 10.05
C ASP A 41 33.51 28.56 10.40
N GLY A 42 33.16 28.33 11.66
CA GLY A 42 31.78 28.40 12.10
C GLY A 42 31.16 29.79 12.11
N TYR A 43 31.95 30.84 12.26
CA TYR A 43 31.44 32.21 12.20
C TYR A 43 31.18 32.64 10.77
N THR A 44 32.10 32.34 9.84
CA THR A 44 31.91 32.61 8.41
C THR A 44 30.67 31.89 7.87
N ASN A 45 30.44 30.63 8.27
CA ASN A 45 29.22 29.89 7.87
C ASN A 45 27.94 30.51 8.43
N LEU A 46 27.95 31.00 9.68
CA LEU A 46 26.78 31.65 10.27
C LEU A 46 26.50 33.00 9.59
N ALA A 47 27.52 33.83 9.39
CA ALA A 47 27.39 35.10 8.69
C ALA A 47 26.87 34.92 7.26
N ARG A 48 27.31 33.86 6.57
CA ARG A 48 26.86 33.56 5.21
C ARG A 48 25.41 33.08 5.14
N ASN A 49 24.96 32.25 6.10
CA ASN A 49 23.68 31.55 5.98
C ASN A 49 22.53 32.25 6.72
N ILE A 50 22.79 33.00 7.80
CA ILE A 50 21.73 33.69 8.55
C ILE A 50 20.92 34.66 7.66
N PRO A 51 21.53 35.55 6.85
CA PRO A 51 20.77 36.47 6.01
C PRO A 51 19.89 35.75 4.96
N PRO A 52 20.38 34.76 4.20
CA PRO A 52 19.54 33.98 3.29
C PRO A 52 18.38 33.28 3.99
N PHE A 53 18.61 32.62 5.14
CA PHE A 53 17.53 31.99 5.90
C PHE A 53 16.47 32.99 6.36
N ASN A 54 16.89 34.19 6.74
CA ASN A 54 15.97 35.27 7.13
C ASN A 54 15.18 35.79 5.93
N ALA A 55 15.83 35.97 4.78
CA ALA A 55 15.19 36.47 3.55
C ALA A 55 14.04 35.55 3.08
N ILE A 56 14.19 34.23 3.26
CA ILE A 56 13.15 33.24 2.92
C ILE A 56 12.22 32.92 4.11
N ASN A 57 12.27 33.67 5.20
CA ASN A 57 11.50 33.45 6.43
C ASN A 57 11.60 32.01 7.00
N ALA A 58 12.71 31.32 6.77
CA ALA A 58 12.89 29.91 7.13
C ALA A 58 13.96 29.70 8.21
N LEU A 59 14.17 30.69 9.10
CA LEU A 59 15.11 30.57 10.22
C LEU A 59 14.71 29.40 11.14
N PRO A 60 15.57 28.36 11.27
CA PRO A 60 15.24 27.17 12.07
C PRO A 60 15.14 27.45 13.58
N ILE A 61 15.79 28.52 14.04
CA ILE A 61 15.74 28.99 15.42
C ILE A 61 15.18 30.42 15.37
N LYS A 62 14.14 30.69 16.16
CA LYS A 62 13.55 32.02 16.25
C LYS A 62 14.51 32.96 16.99
N PHE A 63 15.27 33.73 16.24
CA PHE A 63 16.03 34.86 16.73
C PHE A 63 15.96 35.99 15.71
N ASP A 64 16.26 37.18 16.19
CA ASP A 64 16.37 38.37 15.35
C ASP A 64 17.81 38.49 14.84
N PRO A 65 18.08 38.38 13.53
CA PRO A 65 19.42 38.50 12.95
C PRO A 65 20.09 39.84 13.24
N ALA A 66 19.30 40.91 13.44
CA ALA A 66 19.83 42.24 13.74
C ALA A 66 20.65 42.27 15.04
N ARG A 67 20.45 41.30 15.96
CA ARG A 67 21.27 41.20 17.18
C ARG A 67 22.74 40.88 16.90
N PHE A 68 23.02 40.31 15.73
CA PHE A 68 24.35 39.85 15.37
C PHE A 68 25.09 40.84 14.50
N ASP A 69 24.47 41.94 14.08
CA ASP A 69 25.13 42.96 13.27
C ASP A 69 25.20 44.27 14.06
N ALA A 70 26.35 44.53 14.68
CA ALA A 70 26.63 45.78 15.37
C ALA A 70 27.04 46.93 14.41
N GLY A 71 26.89 46.74 13.09
CA GLY A 71 27.28 47.70 12.04
C GLY A 71 28.61 47.35 11.36
N SER A 72 29.32 46.33 11.84
CA SER A 72 30.56 45.78 11.26
C SER A 72 30.35 44.42 10.58
N GLY A 73 29.11 43.95 10.50
CA GLY A 73 28.73 42.66 9.95
C GLY A 73 28.65 41.54 10.99
N ILE A 74 27.89 40.49 10.62
CA ILE A 74 27.59 39.35 11.49
C ILE A 74 28.86 38.60 11.92
N GLU A 75 29.77 38.36 10.99
CA GLU A 75 31.00 37.63 11.27
C GLU A 75 31.89 38.35 12.29
N THR A 76 32.13 39.64 12.05
CA THR A 76 32.96 40.50 12.90
C THR A 76 32.42 40.56 14.32
N THR A 77 31.10 40.78 14.46
CA THR A 77 30.42 40.83 15.75
C THR A 77 30.54 39.50 16.52
N LEU A 78 30.43 38.35 15.83
CA LEU A 78 30.59 37.03 16.46
C LEU A 78 32.03 36.77 16.92
N ARG A 79 33.02 37.23 16.16
CA ARG A 79 34.45 37.11 16.49
C ARG A 79 34.81 37.95 17.71
N GLU A 80 34.41 39.22 17.73
CA GLU A 80 34.67 40.17 18.83
C GLU A 80 34.10 39.66 20.16
N ASN A 81 32.88 39.12 20.12
CA ASN A 81 32.19 38.63 21.32
C ASN A 81 32.55 37.18 21.68
N ARG A 82 33.50 36.54 20.97
CA ARG A 82 33.89 35.13 21.15
C ARG A 82 32.67 34.20 21.28
N ALA A 83 31.70 34.42 20.40
CA ALA A 83 30.37 33.85 20.53
C ALA A 83 30.41 32.32 20.56
N LYS A 84 29.80 31.72 21.57
CA LYS A 84 29.70 30.26 21.66
C LYS A 84 28.37 29.78 21.13
N TYR A 85 28.33 28.58 20.58
CA TYR A 85 27.10 27.94 20.11
C TYR A 85 27.12 26.44 20.36
N HIS A 86 25.94 25.85 20.46
CA HIS A 86 25.81 24.39 20.36
C HIS A 86 26.16 23.94 18.95
N HIS A 87 26.84 22.80 18.82
CA HIS A 87 27.11 22.17 17.52
C HIS A 87 25.79 21.90 16.78
N SER A 88 24.78 21.39 17.48
CA SER A 88 23.44 21.16 16.94
C SER A 88 22.78 22.43 16.39
N CYS A 89 22.90 23.56 17.09
CA CYS A 89 22.34 24.84 16.64
C CYS A 89 23.04 25.37 15.38
N ARG A 90 24.37 25.24 15.28
CA ARG A 90 25.12 25.63 14.08
C ARG A 90 24.73 24.77 12.88
N LEU A 91 24.57 23.46 13.06
CA LEU A 91 24.23 22.54 11.96
C LEU A 91 22.87 22.86 11.30
N LEU A 92 21.94 23.45 12.05
CA LEU A 92 20.66 23.90 11.50
C LEU A 92 20.83 25.03 10.46
N LEU A 93 21.86 25.86 10.62
CA LEU A 93 22.20 26.97 9.73
C LEU A 93 23.30 26.59 8.72
N SER A 94 23.35 25.32 8.32
CA SER A 94 24.31 24.83 7.33
C SER A 94 23.83 25.04 5.89
N ASN A 95 24.77 25.03 4.95
CA ASN A 95 24.49 25.21 3.52
C ASN A 95 23.51 24.17 2.95
N THR A 96 23.59 22.93 3.43
CA THR A 96 22.69 21.85 2.99
C THR A 96 21.26 22.07 3.49
N LYS A 97 21.10 22.67 4.67
CA LYS A 97 19.78 23.06 5.20
C LYS A 97 19.22 24.27 4.46
N LEU A 98 20.08 25.23 4.08
CA LEU A 98 19.67 26.40 3.30
C LEU A 98 19.13 25.98 1.93
N LYS A 99 19.89 25.17 1.17
CA LYS A 99 19.45 24.64 -0.14
C LYS A 99 18.11 23.86 -0.06
N ARG A 100 17.87 23.15 1.05
CA ARG A 100 16.60 22.45 1.27
C ARG A 100 15.46 23.42 1.56
N ALA A 101 15.70 24.49 2.31
CA ALA A 101 14.71 25.52 2.58
C ALA A 101 14.34 26.27 1.29
N GLU A 102 15.32 26.64 0.47
CA GLU A 102 15.11 27.28 -0.85
C GLU A 102 14.26 26.39 -1.78
N LYS A 103 14.55 25.07 -1.84
CA LYS A 103 13.78 24.14 -2.67
C LYS A 103 12.31 24.03 -2.25
N ARG A 104 12.00 24.14 -0.95
CA ARG A 104 10.61 24.13 -0.46
C ARG A 104 9.84 25.37 -0.94
N LEU A 105 10.47 26.55 -0.90
CA LEU A 105 9.88 27.79 -1.38
C LEU A 105 9.52 27.71 -2.87
N VAL A 106 10.44 27.20 -3.70
CA VAL A 106 10.19 27.00 -5.15
C VAL A 106 9.03 26.03 -5.40
N GLN A 107 8.91 24.98 -4.59
CA GLN A 107 7.82 24.01 -4.74
C GLN A 107 6.45 24.61 -4.32
N GLU A 108 6.41 25.46 -3.30
CA GLU A 108 5.19 26.16 -2.86
C GLU A 108 4.73 27.23 -3.87
N ASP A 109 5.66 27.93 -4.52
CA ASP A 109 5.35 28.90 -5.59
C ASP A 109 4.79 28.24 -6.86
N LEU A 110 5.24 27.02 -7.18
CA LEU A 110 4.70 26.26 -8.31
C LEU A 110 3.28 25.76 -8.07
N VAL A 111 2.96 25.40 -6.82
CA VAL A 111 1.61 24.97 -6.42
C VAL A 111 0.64 26.15 -6.33
N SER A 112 1.13 27.34 -5.97
CA SER A 112 0.28 28.55 -5.84
C SER A 112 -0.18 29.13 -7.18
N LYS A 113 0.39 28.72 -8.32
CA LYS A 113 -0.04 29.17 -9.66
C LYS A 113 -1.16 28.33 -10.29
N ASP A 114 -1.62 27.25 -9.65
CA ASP A 114 -2.60 26.31 -10.20
C ASP A 114 -3.86 26.11 -9.31
N GLU A 115 -4.19 27.09 -8.46
CA GLU A 115 -5.35 27.00 -7.55
C GLU A 115 -6.67 27.43 -8.23
N GLY A 116 -7.12 26.56 -9.14
CA GLY A 116 -8.52 26.39 -9.48
C GLY A 116 -9.20 25.37 -8.57
N ARG A 117 -9.80 25.83 -7.47
CA ARG A 117 -10.96 25.23 -6.79
C ARG A 117 -10.78 23.79 -6.25
N ARG A 118 -10.25 23.64 -5.03
CA ARG A 118 -10.68 22.55 -4.14
C ARG A 118 -10.89 23.03 -2.70
N SER A 119 -12.13 22.84 -2.23
CA SER A 119 -12.61 23.16 -0.90
C SER A 119 -11.73 22.56 0.20
N LYS A 120 -11.29 23.42 1.12
CA LYS A 120 -10.53 23.06 2.32
C LYS A 120 -11.41 22.23 3.26
N ILE A 121 -11.28 20.90 3.20
CA ILE A 121 -11.64 20.03 4.31
C ILE A 121 -10.51 20.16 5.34
N PRO A 122 -10.79 20.32 6.65
CA PRO A 122 -9.74 20.51 7.64
C PRO A 122 -8.90 19.23 7.74
N ARG A 123 -7.62 19.31 7.40
CA ARG A 123 -6.64 18.27 7.76
C ARG A 123 -6.59 18.20 9.28
N LYS A 124 -7.14 17.13 9.86
CA LYS A 124 -6.83 16.76 11.25
C LYS A 124 -5.31 16.68 11.36
N ALA A 125 -4.77 17.45 12.30
CA ALA A 125 -3.36 17.53 12.61
C ALA A 125 -2.76 16.12 12.75
N GLN A 126 -1.60 15.94 12.11
CA GLN A 126 -0.75 14.76 12.16
C GLN A 126 -0.70 14.19 13.57
N THR A 127 -1.19 12.96 13.72
CA THR A 127 -0.85 12.11 14.85
C THR A 127 0.67 11.95 14.89
N SER A 128 1.18 11.90 16.11
CA SER A 128 2.58 11.83 16.49
C SER A 128 3.45 11.02 15.52
N ILE A 129 4.56 11.63 15.06
CA ILE A 129 5.63 11.05 14.23
C ILE A 129 6.30 9.82 14.90
N LEU A 130 5.74 9.28 15.99
CA LEU A 130 6.28 8.20 16.83
C LEU A 130 5.30 7.03 17.00
N GLN A 131 4.25 6.95 16.17
CA GLN A 131 3.27 5.87 16.22
C GLN A 131 3.42 4.95 15.00
N CYS A 132 3.26 3.64 15.21
CA CYS A 132 3.19 2.70 14.10
C CYS A 132 1.85 2.84 13.37
N PHE A 133 1.86 3.10 12.06
CA PHE A 133 0.61 3.30 11.32
C PHE A 133 -0.24 2.02 11.16
N LEU A 134 0.36 0.83 11.32
CA LEU A 134 -0.33 -0.47 11.24
C LEU A 134 -1.11 -0.81 12.52
N CYS A 135 -0.48 -0.75 13.69
CA CYS A 135 -1.10 -1.13 14.97
C CYS A 135 -1.51 0.04 15.86
N GLU A 136 -1.20 1.29 15.48
CA GLU A 136 -1.45 2.49 16.28
C GLU A 136 -0.74 2.48 17.64
N GLY A 137 0.24 1.60 17.84
CA GLY A 137 1.07 1.56 19.05
C GLY A 137 2.21 2.58 19.01
N GLU A 138 2.51 3.19 20.16
CA GLU A 138 3.72 3.99 20.37
C GLU A 138 4.88 3.13 20.91
N GLY A 139 6.13 3.52 20.62
CA GLY A 139 7.33 2.89 21.18
C GLY A 139 8.01 1.80 20.34
N GLY A 140 9.29 1.53 20.62
CA GLY A 140 10.10 0.39 20.15
C GLY A 140 10.43 0.30 18.65
N GLY A 141 11.69 0.55 18.27
CA GLY A 141 12.26 0.08 16.99
C GLY A 141 11.51 0.43 15.70
N LEU A 142 10.81 1.57 15.67
CA LEU A 142 10.04 2.02 14.50
C LEU A 142 10.96 2.23 13.29
N ARG A 143 10.57 1.63 12.17
CA ARG A 143 11.21 1.81 10.87
C ARG A 143 10.37 2.77 10.04
N GLN A 144 11.03 3.68 9.35
CA GLN A 144 10.37 4.54 8.37
C GLN A 144 10.30 3.81 7.03
N ALA A 145 9.18 3.94 6.32
CA ALA A 145 9.10 3.48 4.95
C ALA A 145 9.97 4.38 4.05
N MET A 146 10.98 3.79 3.41
CA MET A 146 11.96 4.53 2.61
C MET A 146 11.96 4.15 1.12
N THR A 147 11.15 3.17 0.71
CA THR A 147 11.16 2.66 -0.67
C THR A 147 9.76 2.48 -1.21
N MET A 148 9.60 2.73 -2.51
CA MET A 148 8.36 2.49 -3.24
C MET A 148 7.97 1.00 -3.26
N LYS A 149 8.95 0.09 -3.20
CA LYS A 149 8.67 -1.36 -3.07
C LYS A 149 7.87 -1.69 -1.80
N VAL A 150 8.19 -1.04 -0.68
CA VAL A 150 7.43 -1.20 0.56
C VAL A 150 6.05 -0.57 0.42
N ASN A 151 5.95 0.58 -0.23
CA ASN A 151 4.67 1.22 -0.53
C ASN A 151 3.75 0.30 -1.36
N GLU A 152 4.23 -0.18 -2.50
CA GLU A 152 3.50 -1.05 -3.41
C GLU A 152 3.02 -2.30 -2.68
N ARG A 153 3.91 -2.95 -1.91
CA ARG A 153 3.54 -4.17 -1.19
C ARG A 153 2.46 -3.94 -0.15
N ILE A 154 2.54 -2.85 0.61
CA ILE A 154 1.54 -2.52 1.64
C ILE A 154 0.19 -2.17 1.02
N ASN A 155 0.18 -1.43 -0.10
CA ASN A 155 -1.04 -1.14 -0.85
C ASN A 155 -1.68 -2.43 -1.36
N GLU A 156 -0.88 -3.35 -1.88
CA GLU A 156 -1.36 -4.63 -2.37
C GLU A 156 -1.97 -5.47 -1.24
N CYS A 157 -1.31 -5.58 -0.08
CA CYS A 157 -1.87 -6.24 1.08
C CYS A 157 -3.20 -5.61 1.52
N ALA A 158 -3.27 -4.27 1.57
CA ALA A 158 -4.47 -3.54 1.96
C ALA A 158 -5.64 -3.81 1.01
N ARG A 159 -5.36 -3.93 -0.29
CA ARG A 159 -6.34 -4.23 -1.34
C ARG A 159 -6.83 -5.68 -1.25
N ILE A 160 -5.92 -6.65 -1.15
CA ILE A 160 -6.25 -8.08 -1.02
C ILE A 160 -7.08 -8.33 0.24
N LEU A 161 -6.64 -7.78 1.38
CA LEU A 161 -7.33 -7.95 2.66
C LEU A 161 -8.58 -7.08 2.80
N SER A 162 -8.83 -6.16 1.86
CA SER A 162 -9.90 -5.16 1.95
C SER A 162 -9.90 -4.40 3.29
N ASP A 163 -8.72 -4.11 3.84
CA ASP A 163 -8.59 -3.43 5.13
C ASP A 163 -8.89 -1.93 4.95
N GLY A 164 -10.15 -1.56 5.20
CA GLY A 164 -10.63 -0.19 5.05
C GLY A 164 -9.88 0.83 5.91
N LYS A 165 -9.36 0.44 7.08
CA LYS A 165 -8.59 1.35 7.94
C LYS A 165 -7.22 1.61 7.34
N LEU A 166 -6.56 0.58 6.85
CA LEU A 166 -5.27 0.69 6.18
C LEU A 166 -5.41 1.47 4.86
N LEU A 167 -6.43 1.17 4.05
CA LEU A 167 -6.72 1.89 2.81
C LEU A 167 -6.98 3.39 3.04
N ALA A 168 -7.72 3.74 4.10
CA ALA A 168 -7.94 5.14 4.46
C ALA A 168 -6.62 5.87 4.77
N LYS A 169 -5.69 5.23 5.48
CA LYS A 169 -4.36 5.79 5.77
C LYS A 169 -3.51 5.97 4.50
N LEU A 170 -3.62 5.03 3.55
CA LEU A 170 -2.89 5.09 2.28
C LEU A 170 -3.48 6.09 1.29
N SER A 171 -4.75 6.48 1.44
CA SER A 171 -5.39 7.48 0.57
C SER A 171 -4.75 8.89 0.65
N GLY A 172 -4.03 9.18 1.72
CA GLY A 172 -3.34 10.46 1.95
C GLY A 172 -2.07 10.67 1.11
N GLY A 173 -1.62 9.67 0.35
CA GLY A 173 -0.38 9.67 -0.42
C GLY A 173 0.43 8.39 -0.22
N ASP A 174 1.55 8.23 -0.92
CA ASP A 174 2.39 7.06 -0.71
C ASP A 174 3.03 7.07 0.70
N VAL A 175 3.31 5.89 1.25
CA VAL A 175 3.82 5.73 2.61
C VAL A 175 5.20 6.38 2.82
N VAL A 176 5.94 6.63 1.73
CA VAL A 176 7.25 7.29 1.77
C VAL A 176 7.08 8.80 1.88
N ALA A 177 6.22 9.40 1.05
CA ALA A 177 5.87 10.82 1.07
C ALA A 177 5.15 11.21 2.36
N GLN A 178 4.33 10.32 2.91
CA GLN A 178 3.69 10.50 4.22
C GLN A 178 4.65 10.25 5.41
N GLU A 179 5.90 9.83 5.15
CA GLU A 179 6.91 9.50 6.16
C GLU A 179 6.40 8.51 7.22
N LEU A 180 5.55 7.55 6.82
CA LEU A 180 4.92 6.62 7.74
C LEU A 180 5.94 5.70 8.41
N LYS A 181 5.71 5.43 9.68
CA LYS A 181 6.55 4.56 10.50
C LYS A 181 5.81 3.31 10.93
N TYR A 182 6.50 2.18 10.94
CA TYR A 182 5.93 0.89 11.30
C TYR A 182 6.86 0.07 12.18
N HIS A 183 6.29 -0.83 12.98
CA HIS A 183 7.05 -1.90 13.61
C HIS A 183 7.36 -2.99 12.59
N ALA A 184 8.61 -3.44 12.52
CA ALA A 184 8.98 -4.61 11.73
C ALA A 184 8.06 -5.84 11.94
N PRO A 185 7.68 -6.22 13.19
CA PRO A 185 6.74 -7.32 13.40
C PRO A 185 5.34 -7.04 12.85
N CYS A 186 4.85 -5.80 12.89
CA CYS A 186 3.54 -5.46 12.33
C CYS A 186 3.51 -5.59 10.81
N LEU A 187 4.61 -5.23 10.13
CA LEU A 187 4.69 -5.43 8.68
C LEU A 187 4.72 -6.92 8.32
N VAL A 188 5.46 -7.74 9.08
CA VAL A 188 5.47 -9.19 8.90
C VAL A 188 4.07 -9.78 9.16
N ALA A 189 3.39 -9.31 10.20
CA ALA A 189 2.03 -9.75 10.51
C ALA A 189 1.06 -9.44 9.36
N LEU A 190 1.13 -8.24 8.76
CA LEU A 190 0.34 -7.88 7.58
C LEU A 190 0.60 -8.84 6.40
N TYR A 191 1.86 -9.15 6.12
CA TYR A 191 2.21 -10.09 5.05
C TYR A 191 1.77 -11.52 5.36
N ASN A 192 1.77 -11.92 6.63
CA ASN A 192 1.25 -13.23 7.04
C ASN A 192 -0.26 -13.31 6.85
N GLN A 193 -0.99 -12.27 7.27
CA GLN A 193 -2.44 -12.17 7.09
C GLN A 193 -2.85 -12.31 5.62
N GLU A 194 -2.16 -11.61 4.72
CA GLU A 194 -2.41 -11.73 3.29
C GLU A 194 -2.17 -13.16 2.78
N ARG A 195 -1.06 -13.80 3.19
CA ARG A 195 -0.78 -15.19 2.78
C ARG A 195 -1.83 -16.17 3.30
N ASP A 196 -2.29 -15.98 4.52
CA ASP A 196 -3.32 -16.83 5.11
C ASP A 196 -4.68 -16.61 4.43
N PHE A 197 -5.01 -15.36 4.08
CA PHE A 197 -6.19 -15.01 3.31
C PHE A 197 -6.19 -15.65 1.91
N LEU A 198 -5.10 -15.52 1.16
CA LEU A 198 -4.98 -16.12 -0.18
C LEU A 198 -5.13 -17.65 -0.13
N ARG A 199 -4.51 -18.31 0.87
CA ARG A 199 -4.67 -19.75 1.08
C ARG A 199 -6.10 -20.15 1.44
N ALA A 200 -6.80 -19.34 2.22
CA ALA A 200 -8.20 -19.58 2.55
C ALA A 200 -9.06 -19.46 1.29
N GLN A 201 -8.86 -18.41 0.50
CA GLN A 201 -9.55 -18.20 -0.77
C GLN A 201 -9.28 -19.32 -1.77
N GLU A 202 -8.05 -19.79 -1.92
CA GLU A 202 -7.72 -20.93 -2.78
C GLU A 202 -8.46 -22.20 -2.37
N ARG A 203 -8.57 -22.46 -1.06
CA ARG A 203 -9.31 -23.63 -0.53
C ARG A 203 -10.82 -23.51 -0.77
N GLU A 204 -11.37 -22.33 -0.52
CA GLU A 204 -12.78 -22.03 -0.78
C GLU A 204 -13.11 -22.19 -2.27
N GLN A 205 -12.25 -21.68 -3.15
CA GLN A 205 -12.40 -21.83 -4.59
C GLN A 205 -12.32 -23.31 -5.00
N ALA A 206 -11.33 -24.06 -4.52
CA ALA A 206 -11.21 -25.49 -4.82
C ALA A 206 -12.43 -26.29 -4.34
N GLN A 207 -12.98 -25.94 -3.18
CA GLN A 207 -14.20 -26.55 -2.66
C GLN A 207 -15.42 -26.20 -3.51
N HIS A 208 -15.53 -24.94 -3.94
CA HIS A 208 -16.59 -24.47 -4.84
C HIS A 208 -16.52 -25.18 -6.19
N ASP A 209 -15.34 -25.25 -6.80
CA ASP A 209 -15.11 -25.93 -8.08
C ASP A 209 -15.48 -27.42 -7.99
N CYS A 210 -15.11 -28.09 -6.89
CA CYS A 210 -15.51 -29.46 -6.62
C CYS A 210 -17.03 -29.62 -6.47
N GLN A 211 -17.71 -28.65 -5.84
CA GLN A 211 -19.16 -28.66 -5.68
C GLN A 211 -19.90 -28.42 -7.01
N GLU A 212 -19.38 -27.55 -7.88
CA GLU A 212 -19.97 -27.24 -9.18
C GLU A 212 -19.63 -28.27 -10.28
N ALA A 213 -18.56 -29.04 -10.11
CA ALA A 213 -18.14 -30.03 -11.10
C ALA A 213 -19.23 -31.07 -11.43
N HIS A 214 -19.99 -31.51 -10.42
CA HIS A 214 -21.07 -32.49 -10.61
C HIS A 214 -22.27 -31.94 -11.43
N PRO A 215 -22.87 -30.79 -11.06
CA PRO A 215 -23.88 -30.13 -11.89
C PRO A 215 -23.40 -29.79 -13.30
N ASN A 216 -22.17 -29.29 -13.45
CA ASN A 216 -21.61 -28.90 -14.75
C ASN A 216 -21.44 -30.12 -15.67
N ALA A 217 -20.80 -31.18 -15.18
CA ALA A 217 -20.64 -32.42 -15.94
C ALA A 217 -22.01 -33.04 -16.31
N PHE A 218 -23.01 -32.93 -15.42
CA PHE A 218 -24.33 -33.49 -15.68
C PHE A 218 -25.08 -32.70 -16.75
N SER A 219 -25.05 -31.37 -16.65
CA SER A 219 -25.65 -30.48 -17.65
C SER A 219 -25.04 -30.73 -19.04
N GLU A 220 -23.71 -30.88 -19.13
CA GLU A 220 -23.05 -31.17 -20.39
C GLU A 220 -23.44 -32.54 -20.96
N LEU A 221 -23.56 -33.57 -20.12
CA LEU A 221 -24.01 -34.89 -20.54
C LEU A 221 -25.45 -34.84 -21.09
N VAL A 222 -26.33 -34.08 -20.43
CA VAL A 222 -27.71 -33.86 -20.91
C VAL A 222 -27.71 -33.11 -22.25
N THR A 223 -26.89 -32.08 -22.39
CA THR A 223 -26.73 -31.34 -23.65
C THR A 223 -26.25 -32.27 -24.77
N TYR A 224 -25.22 -33.08 -24.52
CA TYR A 224 -24.72 -34.07 -25.48
C TYR A 224 -25.81 -35.02 -25.97
N ILE A 225 -26.61 -35.59 -25.05
CA ILE A 225 -27.71 -36.49 -25.40
C ILE A 225 -28.77 -35.76 -26.26
N ASN A 226 -29.11 -34.52 -25.90
CA ASN A 226 -30.09 -33.72 -26.64
C ASN A 226 -29.58 -33.30 -28.03
N GLU A 227 -28.31 -32.94 -28.17
CA GLU A 227 -27.70 -32.58 -29.46
C GLU A 227 -27.68 -33.77 -30.41
N ILE A 228 -27.35 -34.96 -29.92
CA ILE A 228 -27.40 -36.19 -30.72
C ILE A 228 -28.84 -36.52 -31.10
N LYS A 229 -29.81 -36.31 -30.19
CA LYS A 229 -31.24 -36.46 -30.50
C LYS A 229 -31.67 -35.55 -31.65
N VAL A 230 -31.23 -34.30 -31.67
CA VAL A 230 -31.60 -33.32 -32.71
C VAL A 230 -30.94 -33.65 -34.05
N THR A 231 -29.69 -34.14 -34.03
CA THR A 231 -28.93 -34.44 -35.25
C THR A 231 -29.26 -35.80 -35.86
N SER A 232 -29.84 -36.71 -35.08
CA SER A 232 -30.29 -38.02 -35.56
C SER A 232 -31.59 -37.88 -36.37
N SER A 233 -31.65 -38.54 -37.52
CA SER A 233 -32.85 -38.58 -38.37
C SER A 233 -33.95 -39.43 -37.71
N ASN A 234 -35.22 -39.09 -37.95
CA ASN A 234 -36.36 -39.84 -37.38
C ASN A 234 -36.36 -41.34 -37.74
N ASP A 235 -35.65 -41.74 -38.80
CA ASP A 235 -35.57 -43.14 -39.25
C ASP A 235 -34.54 -43.98 -38.48
N ASN A 236 -33.64 -43.34 -37.70
CA ASN A 236 -32.67 -44.04 -36.87
C ASN A 236 -32.42 -43.27 -35.55
N PRO A 237 -33.23 -43.52 -34.50
CA PRO A 237 -33.06 -42.86 -33.21
C PRO A 237 -31.70 -43.18 -32.58
N PRO A 238 -31.14 -42.24 -31.80
CA PRO A 238 -29.91 -42.53 -31.08
C PRO A 238 -30.20 -43.42 -29.87
N ILE A 239 -29.39 -44.47 -29.73
CA ILE A 239 -29.39 -45.39 -28.60
C ILE A 239 -28.12 -45.15 -27.78
N PHE A 240 -28.27 -44.92 -26.49
CA PHE A 240 -27.15 -44.66 -25.59
C PHE A 240 -26.94 -45.84 -24.64
N LYS A 241 -25.71 -46.35 -24.57
CA LYS A 241 -25.34 -47.33 -23.54
C LYS A 241 -25.08 -46.62 -22.23
N LEU A 242 -25.71 -47.07 -21.14
CA LEU A 242 -25.52 -46.47 -19.81
C LEU A 242 -24.05 -46.56 -19.36
N THR A 243 -23.35 -47.64 -19.71
CA THR A 243 -21.92 -47.82 -19.42
C THR A 243 -21.06 -46.75 -20.08
N GLU A 244 -21.40 -46.35 -21.31
CA GLU A 244 -20.73 -45.29 -22.05
C GLU A 244 -21.04 -43.91 -21.48
N LEU A 245 -22.31 -43.62 -21.17
CA LEU A 245 -22.70 -42.37 -20.50
C LEU A 245 -22.04 -42.23 -19.13
N THR A 246 -21.93 -43.32 -18.35
CA THR A 246 -21.24 -43.35 -17.06
C THR A 246 -19.75 -43.01 -17.23
N LYS A 247 -19.12 -43.56 -18.27
CA LYS A 247 -17.72 -43.27 -18.60
C LYS A 247 -17.53 -41.81 -19.03
N LEU A 248 -18.39 -41.28 -19.90
CA LEU A 248 -18.34 -39.89 -20.35
C LEU A 248 -18.52 -38.92 -19.17
N TYR A 249 -19.47 -39.20 -18.29
CA TYR A 249 -19.68 -38.42 -17.07
C TYR A 249 -18.45 -38.44 -16.16
N GLY A 250 -17.90 -39.62 -15.86
CA GLY A 250 -16.69 -39.76 -15.05
C GLY A 250 -15.46 -39.08 -15.66
N GLN A 251 -15.28 -39.19 -16.98
CA GLN A 251 -14.21 -38.48 -17.69
C GLN A 251 -14.39 -36.96 -17.59
N ARG A 252 -15.62 -36.46 -17.66
CA ARG A 252 -15.88 -35.04 -17.52
C ARG A 252 -15.60 -34.54 -16.11
N LEU A 253 -15.98 -35.30 -15.08
CA LEU A 253 -15.65 -34.97 -13.69
C LEU A 253 -14.13 -34.91 -13.45
N GLN A 254 -13.36 -35.83 -14.05
CA GLN A 254 -11.90 -35.78 -14.00
C GLN A 254 -11.32 -34.53 -14.67
N GLN A 255 -11.86 -34.15 -15.83
CA GLN A 255 -11.47 -32.91 -16.52
C GLN A 255 -11.78 -31.65 -15.70
N LEU A 256 -12.82 -31.71 -14.86
CA LEU A 256 -13.22 -30.64 -13.93
C LEU A 256 -12.47 -30.71 -12.58
N GLY A 257 -11.49 -31.60 -12.43
CA GLY A 257 -10.60 -31.64 -11.27
C GLY A 257 -10.99 -32.63 -10.16
N ILE A 258 -12.01 -33.47 -10.34
CA ILE A 258 -12.35 -34.52 -9.37
C ILE A 258 -11.44 -35.73 -9.60
N GLU A 259 -10.50 -35.95 -8.67
CA GLU A 259 -9.65 -37.13 -8.64
C GLU A 259 -10.49 -38.37 -8.25
N SER A 260 -10.56 -39.37 -9.12
CA SER A 260 -11.32 -40.62 -8.91
C SER A 260 -12.82 -40.45 -8.60
N PRO A 261 -13.65 -40.02 -9.57
CA PRO A 261 -15.08 -39.87 -9.37
C PRO A 261 -15.76 -41.22 -9.12
N ASP A 262 -16.48 -41.34 -8.00
CA ASP A 262 -17.35 -42.49 -7.73
C ASP A 262 -18.70 -42.28 -8.41
N VAL A 263 -18.84 -42.82 -9.63
CA VAL A 263 -20.06 -42.68 -10.42
C VAL A 263 -20.92 -43.94 -10.31
N HIS A 264 -22.06 -43.81 -9.64
CA HIS A 264 -23.07 -44.87 -9.60
C HIS A 264 -23.97 -44.83 -10.83
N ALA A 265 -23.84 -45.85 -11.69
CA ALA A 265 -24.60 -45.95 -12.94
C ALA A 265 -26.14 -45.91 -12.73
N THR A 266 -26.64 -46.52 -11.65
CA THR A 266 -28.08 -46.52 -11.31
C THR A 266 -28.59 -45.12 -11.00
N HIS A 267 -27.85 -44.36 -10.17
CA HIS A 267 -28.22 -43.00 -9.82
C HIS A 267 -28.15 -42.07 -11.04
N LEU A 268 -27.10 -42.19 -11.86
CA LEU A 268 -26.96 -41.43 -13.09
C LEU A 268 -28.13 -41.72 -14.06
N LYS A 269 -28.50 -42.98 -14.22
CA LYS A 269 -29.66 -43.38 -15.04
C LYS A 269 -30.95 -42.72 -14.55
N ASP A 270 -31.24 -42.80 -13.25
CA ASP A 270 -32.47 -42.24 -12.68
C ASP A 270 -32.51 -40.71 -12.83
N GLN A 271 -31.37 -40.02 -12.64
CA GLN A 271 -31.26 -38.58 -12.90
C GLN A 271 -31.47 -38.23 -14.37
N LEU A 272 -30.88 -38.99 -15.31
CA LEU A 272 -31.05 -38.76 -16.74
C LEU A 272 -32.52 -38.93 -17.18
N LEU A 273 -33.19 -39.98 -16.70
CA LEU A 273 -34.60 -40.22 -16.99
C LEU A 273 -35.53 -39.17 -16.39
N TYR A 274 -35.14 -38.55 -15.26
CA TYR A 274 -35.88 -37.47 -14.65
C TYR A 274 -35.73 -36.14 -15.42
N HIS A 275 -34.52 -35.80 -15.85
CA HIS A 275 -34.22 -34.51 -16.50
C HIS A 275 -34.45 -34.49 -18.01
N ILE A 276 -34.37 -35.63 -18.69
CA ILE A 276 -34.55 -35.74 -20.13
C ILE A 276 -35.96 -36.27 -20.41
N PRO A 277 -36.81 -35.55 -21.18
CA PRO A 277 -38.13 -36.04 -21.51
C PRO A 277 -38.08 -37.14 -22.59
N GLN A 278 -38.83 -38.22 -22.38
CA GLN A 278 -39.11 -39.34 -23.31
C GLN A 278 -38.09 -40.52 -23.45
N PRO A 279 -36.85 -40.51 -22.93
CA PRO A 279 -36.02 -41.70 -22.97
C PRO A 279 -36.55 -42.75 -21.98
N ARG A 280 -36.49 -44.02 -22.38
CA ARG A 280 -36.76 -45.18 -21.53
C ARG A 280 -35.52 -46.05 -21.43
N ALA A 281 -35.36 -46.66 -20.26
CA ALA A 281 -34.30 -47.63 -20.04
C ALA A 281 -34.77 -49.05 -20.44
N HIS A 282 -33.95 -49.73 -21.24
CA HIS A 282 -34.17 -51.10 -21.69
C HIS A 282 -32.99 -51.98 -21.28
N HIS A 283 -33.28 -53.18 -20.79
CA HIS A 283 -32.25 -54.15 -20.44
C HIS A 283 -31.92 -55.02 -21.67
N GLN A 284 -30.65 -55.06 -22.07
CA GLN A 284 -30.15 -55.95 -23.11
C GLN A 284 -29.00 -56.78 -22.53
N GLY A 285 -29.32 -57.96 -22.00
CA GLY A 285 -28.36 -58.81 -21.31
C GLY A 285 -27.83 -58.14 -20.03
N ARG A 286 -26.51 -57.88 -19.99
CA ARG A 286 -25.84 -57.17 -18.88
C ARG A 286 -25.84 -55.65 -19.03
N ASP A 287 -26.22 -55.14 -20.19
CA ASP A 287 -26.20 -53.71 -20.50
C ASP A 287 -27.59 -53.07 -20.31
N ILE A 288 -27.58 -51.78 -19.99
CA ILE A 288 -28.76 -50.92 -19.94
C ILE A 288 -28.64 -49.90 -21.07
N LEU A 289 -29.66 -49.86 -21.94
CA LEU A 289 -29.77 -48.93 -23.07
C LEU A 289 -30.80 -47.85 -22.75
N LEU A 290 -30.50 -46.60 -23.10
CA LEU A 290 -31.45 -45.50 -23.09
C LEU A 290 -31.86 -45.21 -24.54
N ALA A 291 -33.16 -45.31 -24.82
CA ALA A 291 -33.74 -45.07 -26.15
C ALA A 291 -35.01 -44.22 -26.03
N PHE A 292 -35.29 -43.38 -27.03
CA PHE A 292 -36.48 -42.52 -27.04
C PHE A 292 -37.70 -43.27 -27.59
N GLU A 293 -38.87 -43.08 -26.95
CA GLU A 293 -40.08 -43.90 -27.18
C GLU A 293 -40.64 -43.98 -28.61
N LYS A 294 -40.25 -43.09 -29.52
CA LYS A 294 -40.81 -43.12 -30.87
C LYS A 294 -40.44 -44.37 -31.67
N ASP A 295 -39.47 -45.17 -31.20
CA ASP A 295 -38.76 -46.09 -32.10
C ASP A 295 -38.38 -47.45 -31.46
N VAL A 296 -39.08 -47.90 -30.43
CA VAL A 296 -38.77 -49.17 -29.74
C VAL A 296 -39.31 -50.40 -30.50
N GLY A 297 -40.32 -50.21 -31.37
CA GLY A 297 -41.02 -51.29 -32.06
C GLY A 297 -40.22 -52.04 -33.13
N SER A 298 -39.16 -51.43 -33.66
CA SER A 298 -38.37 -51.97 -34.78
C SER A 298 -37.00 -52.54 -34.37
N ILE A 299 -36.56 -52.36 -33.11
CA ILE A 299 -35.16 -52.59 -32.70
C ILE A 299 -34.98 -53.72 -31.67
N LEU A 300 -36.05 -54.12 -30.95
CA LEU A 300 -36.01 -55.23 -29.98
C LEU A 300 -36.46 -56.59 -30.54
N ALA A 301 -36.63 -56.71 -31.86
CA ALA A 301 -36.98 -57.96 -32.55
C ALA A 301 -35.74 -58.79 -32.92
#